data_AF-A0A150PDY6-F1
#
_entry.id   AF-A0A150PDY6-F1
#
_cell.length_a   1.000
_cell.length_b   1.000
_cell.length_c   1.000
_cell.angle_alpha   90.00
_cell.angle_beta   90.00
_cell.angle_gamma   90.00
#
_symmetry.space_group_name_H-M   'P 1'
#
loop_
_entity.id
_entity.type
_entity.pdbx_description
1 polymer ?
#
loop_
_entity_poly.entity_id
_entity_poly.type
_entity_poly.pdbx_seq_one_letter_code
_entity_poly.pdbx_strand_id
1 'polypeptide(L)'
;MATVSDSELEIFGLDGADAAVGGECDPAGSNEPVVEGALALQVDPAASGNPITREQRRSRRKREIRARTISVKRMTKRELEIGRMLYPETDYYKPRTRAECVDGPRPCPYVSCQHHLYLDVSARTGAIKLNFPDLEVWDMNETCALDVADRGGTTLEDVGAIMNLTRERIRQVEVKALAKLEALKDMMALRDYVDEGPVGKRRLPVLAQPEEDEDEDEVALDEDEDAAGDAEAED
;
A
#
# COMPACT_ATOMS: atom_id res chain seq x y z
N MET A 1 -5.01 -11.19 71.16
CA MET A 1 -6.40 -11.14 70.63
C MET A 1 -6.26 -11.32 69.13
N ALA A 2 -6.54 -12.50 68.55
CA ALA A 2 -7.86 -13.14 68.39
C ALA A 2 -8.72 -12.37 67.35
N THR A 3 -9.28 -12.95 66.29
CA THR A 3 -9.36 -14.38 65.86
C THR A 3 -9.76 -14.48 64.35
N VAL A 4 -9.56 -15.68 63.76
CA VAL A 4 -10.11 -16.32 62.53
C VAL A 4 -11.49 -15.81 61.99
N SER A 5 -11.94 -16.08 60.74
CA SER A 5 -11.76 -17.21 59.79
C SER A 5 -12.00 -16.73 58.32
N ASP A 6 -11.67 -17.37 57.20
CA ASP A 6 -11.45 -18.76 56.72
C ASP A 6 -12.70 -19.66 56.52
N SER A 7 -12.83 -20.22 55.30
CA SER A 7 -13.80 -21.26 54.84
C SER A 7 -13.45 -21.63 53.38
N GLU A 8 -12.64 -22.66 53.12
CA GLU A 8 -13.06 -24.06 52.81
C GLU A 8 -13.87 -24.15 51.50
N LEU A 9 -13.48 -24.86 50.42
CA LEU A 9 -12.53 -25.97 50.16
C LEU A 9 -12.94 -27.32 50.76
N GLU A 10 -13.98 -27.91 50.18
CA GLU A 10 -14.46 -29.27 50.51
C GLU A 10 -13.64 -30.37 49.84
N ILE A 11 -13.23 -31.36 50.63
CA ILE A 11 -12.77 -32.68 50.18
C ILE A 11 -13.55 -33.74 50.98
N PHE A 12 -14.27 -34.61 50.27
CA PHE A 12 -14.85 -35.87 50.74
C PHE A 12 -14.56 -36.93 49.66
N GLY A 13 -14.31 -38.21 49.90
CA GLY A 13 -14.18 -39.03 51.12
C GLY A 13 -13.77 -40.46 50.70
N LEU A 14 -13.29 -41.32 51.62
CA LEU A 14 -12.71 -42.65 51.30
C LEU A 14 -13.75 -43.79 51.15
N ASP A 15 -13.40 -44.81 50.34
CA ASP A 15 -13.29 -46.27 50.69
C ASP A 15 -12.85 -47.08 49.45
N GLY A 16 -12.40 -48.36 49.50
CA GLY A 16 -12.04 -49.25 50.62
C GLY A 16 -11.94 -50.75 50.22
N ALA A 17 -10.87 -51.47 50.63
CA ALA A 17 -10.65 -52.95 50.52
C ALA A 17 -10.59 -53.57 49.07
N ASP A 18 -10.04 -54.76 48.75
CA ASP A 18 -9.25 -55.84 49.40
C ASP A 18 -8.51 -56.64 48.28
N ALA A 19 -7.21 -57.01 48.36
CA ALA A 19 -6.63 -58.32 48.77
C ALA A 19 -6.14 -59.31 47.66
N ALA A 20 -4.87 -59.76 47.78
CA ALA A 20 -4.18 -60.94 47.18
C ALA A 20 -4.09 -61.04 45.62
N VAL A 21 -3.16 -61.75 44.95
CA VAL A 21 -2.24 -62.89 45.23
C VAL A 21 -0.88 -62.66 44.51
N GLY A 22 0.21 -63.35 44.88
CA GLY A 22 1.53 -63.27 44.22
C GLY A 22 2.02 -64.57 43.55
N GLY A 23 3.18 -64.50 42.86
CA GLY A 23 3.81 -65.58 42.07
C GLY A 23 3.47 -65.48 40.56
N GLU A 24 4.35 -65.67 39.59
CA GLU A 24 5.76 -66.13 39.55
C GLU A 24 6.54 -65.45 38.40
N CYS A 25 7.88 -65.46 38.47
CA CYS A 25 8.82 -65.23 37.37
C CYS A 25 9.26 -66.60 36.81
N ASP A 26 9.19 -66.91 35.52
CA ASP A 26 10.13 -66.64 34.41
C ASP A 26 9.80 -67.69 33.27
N PRO A 27 10.44 -67.74 32.08
CA PRO A 27 11.40 -66.83 31.42
C PRO A 27 11.04 -66.48 29.95
N ALA A 28 11.97 -65.81 29.27
CA ALA A 28 11.89 -65.29 27.90
C ALA A 28 11.46 -66.27 26.77
N GLY A 29 10.66 -65.74 25.83
CA GLY A 29 10.38 -66.30 24.51
C GLY A 29 10.14 -65.18 23.50
N SER A 30 10.72 -65.29 22.31
CA SER A 30 10.76 -64.23 21.28
C SER A 30 9.39 -63.74 20.81
N ASN A 31 9.17 -62.42 20.83
CA ASN A 31 8.29 -61.73 19.88
C ASN A 31 8.86 -60.33 19.62
N GLU A 32 8.97 -59.96 18.35
CA GLU A 32 9.41 -58.62 17.93
C GLU A 32 8.34 -57.57 18.33
N PRO A 33 8.73 -56.35 18.71
CA PRO A 33 7.75 -55.30 18.95
C PRO A 33 7.11 -54.90 17.62
N VAL A 34 5.88 -55.37 17.38
CA VAL A 34 5.04 -54.92 16.27
C VAL A 34 4.72 -53.44 16.50
N VAL A 35 5.44 -52.56 15.81
CA VAL A 35 5.17 -51.12 15.85
C VAL A 35 3.95 -50.85 14.99
N GLU A 36 2.78 -50.77 15.62
CA GLU A 36 1.53 -50.39 14.97
C GLU A 36 1.64 -48.94 14.45
N GLY A 37 1.99 -48.80 13.17
CA GLY A 37 2.11 -47.52 12.44
C GLY A 37 0.77 -46.81 12.18
N ALA A 38 -0.18 -46.88 13.11
CA ALA A 38 -1.55 -46.39 12.98
C ALA A 38 -1.81 -45.01 13.62
N LEU A 39 -0.81 -44.42 14.31
CA LEU A 39 -0.90 -43.09 14.93
C LEU A 39 -0.45 -41.93 14.01
N ALA A 40 -0.32 -42.16 12.70
CA ALA A 40 -0.18 -41.08 11.75
C ALA A 40 -1.54 -40.39 11.56
N LEU A 41 -1.65 -39.13 12.00
CA LEU A 41 -2.82 -38.28 11.75
C LEU A 41 -3.11 -38.28 10.24
N GLN A 42 -4.32 -38.67 9.83
CA GLN A 42 -4.67 -38.64 8.40
C GLN A 42 -4.63 -37.19 7.92
N VAL A 43 -3.72 -36.89 7.00
CA VAL A 43 -3.61 -35.56 6.39
C VAL A 43 -4.73 -35.42 5.38
N ASP A 44 -5.65 -34.48 5.61
CA ASP A 44 -6.71 -34.17 4.67
C ASP A 44 -6.14 -33.90 3.27
N PRO A 45 -6.56 -34.62 2.21
CA PRO A 45 -5.98 -34.47 0.88
C PRO A 45 -6.27 -33.09 0.26
N ALA A 46 -7.23 -32.33 0.81
CA ALA A 46 -7.48 -30.93 0.47
C ALA A 46 -6.32 -30.00 0.90
N ALA A 47 -5.46 -30.42 1.83
CA ALA A 47 -4.24 -29.71 2.23
C ALA A 47 -3.01 -30.07 1.37
N SER A 48 -3.18 -30.80 0.26
CA SER A 48 -2.11 -31.20 -0.67
C SER A 48 -1.59 -30.05 -1.56
N GLY A 49 -1.29 -28.90 -0.94
CA GLY A 49 -0.34 -27.95 -1.49
C GLY A 49 1.06 -28.34 -1.03
N ASN A 50 2.04 -28.38 -1.95
CA ASN A 50 3.45 -28.60 -1.59
C ASN A 50 3.82 -27.72 -0.37
N PRO A 51 4.46 -28.27 0.68
CA PRO A 51 4.72 -27.54 1.91
C PRO A 51 5.61 -26.32 1.62
N ILE A 52 4.97 -25.14 1.62
CA ILE A 52 5.61 -23.88 1.22
C ILE A 52 6.82 -23.63 2.12
N THR A 53 8.02 -23.60 1.53
CA THR A 53 9.28 -23.52 2.29
C THR A 53 9.37 -22.21 3.08
N ARG A 54 10.24 -22.18 4.09
CA ARG A 54 10.44 -20.97 4.91
C ARG A 54 10.89 -19.77 4.08
N GLU A 55 11.69 -20.01 3.04
CA GLU A 55 12.14 -19.01 2.06
C GLU A 55 10.97 -18.52 1.20
N GLN A 56 10.12 -19.43 0.72
CA GLN A 56 8.94 -19.09 -0.07
C GLN A 56 7.91 -18.28 0.73
N ARG A 57 7.72 -18.59 2.02
CA ARG A 57 6.88 -17.78 2.92
C ARG A 57 7.44 -16.36 3.13
N ARG A 58 8.77 -16.19 3.09
CA ARG A 58 9.45 -14.88 3.20
C ARG A 58 9.50 -14.07 1.91
N SER A 59 9.46 -14.72 0.75
CA SER A 59 9.48 -14.05 -0.57
C SER A 59 8.08 -13.65 -1.05
N ARG A 60 7.04 -14.39 -0.64
CA ARG A 60 5.64 -14.08 -0.95
C ARG A 60 5.20 -12.76 -0.31
N ARG A 61 4.33 -12.03 -1.02
CA ARG A 61 3.67 -10.81 -0.53
C ARG A 61 2.72 -11.16 0.63
N LYS A 62 2.68 -10.33 1.68
CA LYS A 62 1.83 -10.55 2.86
C LYS A 62 0.32 -10.46 2.58
N ARG A 63 -0.09 -9.72 1.54
CA ARG A 63 -1.46 -9.65 1.02
C ARG A 63 -1.53 -10.31 -0.36
N GLU A 64 -2.67 -10.91 -0.67
CA GLU A 64 -2.88 -11.61 -1.95
C GLU A 64 -3.19 -10.64 -3.09
N ILE A 65 -3.94 -9.58 -2.79
CA ILE A 65 -4.42 -8.63 -3.79
C ILE A 65 -3.36 -7.54 -4.06
N ARG A 66 -3.19 -7.25 -5.34
CA ARG A 66 -2.17 -6.33 -5.86
C ARG A 66 -2.72 -4.91 -6.00
N ALA A 67 -1.86 -3.93 -5.69
CA ALA A 67 -2.06 -2.52 -6.00
C ALA A 67 -2.58 -2.31 -7.45
N ARG A 68 -3.63 -1.49 -7.59
CA ARG A 68 -4.26 -1.15 -8.88
C ARG A 68 -3.78 0.23 -9.33
N THR A 69 -3.56 0.41 -10.63
CA THR A 69 -3.22 1.71 -11.22
C THR A 69 -4.33 2.16 -12.17
N ILE A 70 -4.93 3.31 -11.86
CA ILE A 70 -5.90 4.00 -12.69
C ILE A 70 -5.11 4.99 -13.56
N SER A 71 -5.24 4.88 -14.88
CA SER A 71 -4.53 5.72 -15.84
C SER A 71 -5.47 6.71 -16.51
N VAL A 72 -5.36 7.99 -16.19
CA VAL A 72 -6.21 9.07 -16.72
C VAL A 72 -6.26 9.06 -18.25
N LYS A 73 -5.13 8.81 -18.94
CA LYS A 73 -5.05 8.72 -20.41
C LYS A 73 -5.86 7.59 -21.06
N ARG A 74 -6.42 6.65 -20.29
CA ARG A 74 -7.27 5.56 -20.82
C ARG A 74 -8.75 5.71 -20.49
N MET A 75 -9.13 6.70 -19.69
CA MET A 75 -10.54 7.02 -19.46
C MET A 75 -11.08 7.76 -20.68
N THR A 76 -12.36 7.56 -21.00
CA THR A 76 -12.98 8.32 -22.09
C THR A 76 -13.12 9.79 -21.71
N LYS A 77 -13.14 10.70 -22.71
CA LYS A 77 -13.34 12.15 -22.47
C LYS A 77 -14.63 12.40 -21.67
N ARG A 78 -15.67 11.58 -21.94
CA ARG A 78 -16.96 11.58 -21.24
C ARG A 78 -16.86 11.12 -19.78
N GLU A 79 -16.10 10.08 -19.47
CA GLU A 79 -15.82 9.67 -18.07
C GLU A 79 -15.12 10.77 -17.27
N LEU A 80 -14.16 11.47 -17.89
CA LEU A 80 -13.43 12.55 -17.24
C LEU A 80 -14.33 13.76 -16.94
N GLU A 81 -15.20 14.11 -17.88
CA GLU A 81 -16.20 15.18 -17.74
C GLU A 81 -17.27 14.84 -16.70
N ILE A 82 -17.78 13.60 -16.71
CA ILE A 82 -18.67 13.08 -15.65
C ILE A 82 -17.97 13.15 -14.29
N GLY A 83 -16.70 12.77 -14.20
CA GLY A 83 -15.91 12.90 -12.97
C GLY A 83 -15.83 14.34 -12.45
N ARG A 84 -15.64 15.31 -13.37
CA ARG A 84 -15.56 16.74 -13.02
C ARG A 84 -16.91 17.34 -12.61
N MET A 85 -18.02 16.89 -13.22
CA MET A 85 -19.37 17.32 -12.83
C MET A 85 -19.81 16.71 -11.49
N LEU A 86 -19.47 15.44 -11.22
CA LEU A 86 -19.82 14.77 -9.97
C LEU A 86 -18.98 15.26 -8.78
N TYR A 87 -17.71 15.60 -9.01
CA TYR A 87 -16.78 16.07 -7.99
C TYR A 87 -16.13 17.38 -8.45
N PRO A 88 -16.79 18.53 -8.25
CA PRO A 88 -16.19 19.82 -8.55
C PRO A 88 -14.91 20.04 -7.71
N GLU A 89 -13.93 20.68 -8.33
CA GLU A 89 -12.67 21.09 -7.69
C GLU A 89 -13.00 22.08 -6.56
N THR A 90 -13.03 21.59 -5.32
CA THR A 90 -13.43 22.34 -4.13
C THR A 90 -12.19 22.67 -3.31
N ASP A 91 -11.97 23.96 -3.06
CA ASP A 91 -10.88 24.43 -2.21
C ASP A 91 -11.20 24.20 -0.72
N TYR A 92 -10.82 23.03 -0.23
CA TYR A 92 -10.79 22.74 1.21
C TYR A 92 -9.43 23.08 1.81
N TYR A 93 -9.41 23.53 3.07
CA TYR A 93 -8.17 23.79 3.79
C TYR A 93 -7.35 22.50 3.94
N LYS A 94 -6.12 22.53 3.43
CA LYS A 94 -5.14 21.44 3.49
C LYS A 94 -3.82 21.98 4.06
N PRO A 95 -3.26 21.35 5.11
CA PRO A 95 -1.99 21.78 5.69
C PRO A 95 -0.87 21.70 4.64
N ARG A 96 -0.05 22.75 4.57
CA ARG A 96 1.06 22.87 3.61
C ARG A 96 2.38 22.43 4.22
N THR A 97 2.57 22.69 5.51
CA THR A 97 3.80 22.33 6.22
C THR A 97 3.60 21.12 7.13
N ARG A 98 4.70 20.49 7.53
CA ARG A 98 4.65 19.39 8.50
C ARG A 98 4.13 19.84 9.86
N ALA A 99 4.52 21.04 10.31
CA ALA A 99 4.12 21.58 11.61
C ALA A 99 2.59 21.68 11.75
N GLU A 100 1.88 21.99 10.67
CA GLU A 100 0.40 22.06 10.64
C GLU A 100 -0.29 20.68 10.69
N CYS A 101 0.40 19.57 10.38
CA CYS A 101 -0.22 18.24 10.20
C CYS A 101 0.24 17.16 11.20
N VAL A 102 1.23 17.43 12.04
CA VAL A 102 1.70 16.49 13.07
C VAL A 102 0.58 16.16 14.05
N ASP A 103 -0.04 17.18 14.66
CA ASP A 103 -1.12 17.02 15.64
C ASP A 103 -2.52 16.83 15.01
N GLY A 104 -2.58 16.65 13.68
CA GLY A 104 -3.82 16.41 12.95
C GLY A 104 -4.39 15.00 13.19
N PRO A 105 -5.71 14.79 12.99
CA PRO A 105 -6.35 13.51 13.22
C PRO A 105 -5.70 12.38 12.42
N ARG A 106 -5.61 11.19 13.05
CA ARG A 106 -5.14 9.94 12.47
C ARG A 106 -6.27 8.91 12.58
N PRO A 107 -6.66 8.18 11.51
CA PRO A 107 -6.19 8.22 10.12
C PRO A 107 -6.30 9.59 9.43
N CYS A 108 -5.32 9.95 8.59
CA CYS A 108 -5.27 11.27 7.95
C CYS A 108 -6.35 11.41 6.85
N PRO A 109 -7.22 12.44 6.89
CA PRO A 109 -8.26 12.65 5.88
C PRO A 109 -7.71 13.14 4.53
N TYR A 110 -6.50 13.71 4.52
CA TYR A 110 -5.90 14.35 3.35
C TYR A 110 -5.25 13.35 2.38
N VAL A 111 -6.08 12.51 1.75
CA VAL A 111 -5.67 11.50 0.76
C VAL A 111 -4.91 12.07 -0.44
N SER A 112 -5.06 13.37 -0.71
CA SER A 112 -4.33 14.10 -1.77
C SER A 112 -2.91 14.54 -1.35
N CYS A 113 -2.44 14.21 -0.16
CA CYS A 113 -1.07 14.52 0.29
C CYS A 113 -0.04 13.63 -0.42
N GLN A 114 1.10 14.20 -0.83
CA GLN A 114 2.21 13.47 -1.47
C GLN A 114 2.77 12.33 -0.61
N HIS A 115 2.67 12.44 0.71
CA HIS A 115 3.18 11.47 1.68
C HIS A 115 2.12 10.46 2.15
N HIS A 116 0.94 10.45 1.52
CA HIS A 116 -0.15 9.57 1.91
C HIS A 116 0.07 8.13 1.39
N LEU A 117 -0.05 7.14 2.26
CA LEU A 117 0.28 5.74 1.95
C LEU A 117 -0.76 5.03 1.07
N TYR A 118 -1.97 5.57 0.93
CA TYR A 118 -3.05 4.99 0.13
C TYR A 118 -2.88 5.22 -1.38
N LEU A 119 -2.52 6.44 -1.77
CA LEU A 119 -2.51 6.94 -3.14
C LEU A 119 -1.12 7.44 -3.54
N ASP A 120 -0.63 6.96 -4.67
CA ASP A 120 0.64 7.34 -5.28
C ASP A 120 0.36 7.95 -6.67
N VAL A 121 0.60 9.26 -6.82
CA VAL A 121 0.27 10.03 -8.03
C VAL A 121 1.54 10.34 -8.83
N SER A 122 1.61 9.81 -10.05
CA SER A 122 2.73 10.05 -10.96
C SER A 122 2.65 11.44 -11.61
N ALA A 123 3.42 12.41 -11.11
CA ALA A 123 3.45 13.80 -11.60
C ALA A 123 3.61 13.95 -13.13
N ARG A 124 4.30 13.03 -13.81
CA ARG A 124 4.53 13.07 -15.27
C ARG A 124 3.34 12.56 -16.11
N THR A 125 2.48 11.72 -15.56
CA THR A 125 1.45 10.99 -16.34
C THR A 125 0.03 11.11 -15.78
N GLY A 126 -0.13 11.68 -14.60
CA GLY A 126 -1.41 11.72 -13.87
C GLY A 126 -1.93 10.34 -13.45
N ALA A 127 -1.12 9.28 -13.59
CA ALA A 127 -1.54 7.93 -13.19
C ALA A 127 -1.60 7.83 -11.67
N ILE A 128 -2.73 7.34 -11.15
CA ILE A 128 -3.01 7.18 -9.72
C ILE A 128 -2.88 5.70 -9.38
N LYS A 129 -2.04 5.37 -8.41
CA LYS A 129 -1.83 4.00 -7.92
C LYS A 129 -2.39 3.86 -6.51
N LEU A 130 -3.42 3.01 -6.39
CA LEU A 130 -3.99 2.53 -5.13
C LEU A 130 -3.10 1.41 -4.59
N ASN A 131 -2.43 1.65 -3.45
CA ASN A 131 -1.58 0.62 -2.84
C ASN A 131 -2.40 -0.53 -2.24
N PHE A 132 -3.58 -0.22 -1.70
CA PHE A 132 -4.57 -1.17 -1.19
C PHE A 132 -5.92 -0.90 -1.90
N PRO A 133 -6.35 -1.74 -2.84
CA PRO A 133 -7.66 -1.57 -3.49
C PRO A 133 -8.83 -2.14 -2.66
N ASP A 134 -8.55 -2.90 -1.60
CA ASP A 134 -9.52 -3.69 -0.82
C ASP A 134 -9.56 -3.27 0.66
N LEU A 135 -8.88 -2.16 1.00
CA LEU A 135 -8.86 -1.61 2.35
C LEU A 135 -9.04 -0.10 2.23
N GLU A 136 -9.97 0.45 3.02
CA GLU A 136 -10.29 1.87 3.01
C GLU A 136 -9.40 2.64 4.00
N VAL A 137 -9.45 3.98 3.94
CA VAL A 137 -8.46 4.83 4.64
C VAL A 137 -8.57 4.72 6.16
N TRP A 138 -9.77 4.46 6.67
CA TRP A 138 -10.04 4.33 8.11
C TRP A 138 -9.52 3.02 8.72
N ASP A 139 -9.40 1.95 7.92
CA ASP A 139 -8.92 0.64 8.38
C ASP A 139 -7.40 0.47 8.22
N MET A 140 -6.69 1.49 7.72
CA MET A 140 -5.23 1.46 7.63
C MET A 140 -4.58 1.79 8.98
N ASN A 141 -3.68 0.91 9.43
CA ASN A 141 -2.85 1.13 10.61
C ASN A 141 -2.05 2.45 10.55
N GLU A 142 -1.59 2.85 9.36
CA GLU A 142 -0.72 4.00 9.14
C GLU A 142 -1.04 4.68 7.81
N THR A 143 -1.33 5.99 7.84
CA THR A 143 -1.72 6.77 6.65
C THR A 143 -0.60 7.65 6.09
N CYS A 144 0.41 7.98 6.88
CA CYS A 144 1.42 8.99 6.53
C CYS A 144 2.83 8.40 6.56
N ALA A 145 3.53 8.45 5.43
CA ALA A 145 4.92 7.97 5.33
C ALA A 145 5.90 8.78 6.21
N LEU A 146 5.56 10.04 6.54
CA LEU A 146 6.39 10.88 7.41
C LEU A 146 6.31 10.46 8.89
N ASP A 147 5.17 9.94 9.36
CA ASP A 147 5.04 9.45 10.74
C ASP A 147 5.84 8.14 10.93
N VAL A 148 5.82 7.30 9.88
CA VAL A 148 6.60 6.06 9.79
C VAL A 148 8.10 6.35 9.79
N ALA A 149 8.53 7.40 9.11
CA ALA A 149 9.92 7.85 9.10
C ALA A 149 10.38 8.39 10.48
N ASP A 150 9.55 9.21 11.15
CA ASP A 150 9.90 9.82 12.44
C ASP A 150 10.04 8.80 13.57
N ARG A 151 9.25 7.71 13.53
CA ARG A 151 9.38 6.63 14.53
C ARG A 151 10.74 5.94 14.45
N GLY A 152 11.34 5.88 13.26
CA GLY A 152 12.58 5.13 12.98
C GLY A 152 12.43 3.62 13.18
N GLY A 153 13.51 2.88 12.89
CA GLY A 153 13.63 1.45 13.22
C GLY A 153 12.72 0.48 12.44
N THR A 154 11.98 0.93 11.42
CA THR A 154 11.09 0.08 10.61
C THR A 154 11.86 -1.00 9.85
N THR A 155 11.43 -2.26 9.92
CA THR A 155 12.10 -3.33 9.16
C THR A 155 11.65 -3.35 7.70
N LEU A 156 12.45 -3.97 6.82
CA LEU A 156 12.09 -4.21 5.41
C LEU A 156 10.81 -5.04 5.23
N GLU A 157 10.39 -5.78 6.26
CA GLU A 157 9.16 -6.57 6.25
C GLU A 157 7.94 -5.71 6.61
N ASP A 158 8.10 -4.77 7.54
CA ASP A 158 7.05 -3.81 7.93
C ASP A 158 6.77 -2.83 6.79
N VAL A 159 7.81 -2.21 6.21
CA VAL A 159 7.65 -1.33 5.03
C VAL A 159 7.01 -2.10 3.86
N GLY A 160 7.26 -3.41 3.75
CA GLY A 160 6.60 -4.30 2.78
C GLY A 160 5.10 -4.44 3.01
N ALA A 161 4.70 -4.62 4.27
CA ALA A 161 3.29 -4.65 4.66
C ALA A 161 2.60 -3.30 4.43
N ILE A 162 3.27 -2.20 4.78
CA ILE A 162 2.75 -0.81 4.72
C ILE A 162 2.59 -0.32 3.26
N MET A 163 3.49 -0.68 2.34
CA MET A 163 3.42 -0.23 0.93
C MET A 163 2.80 -1.27 -0.03
N ASN A 164 2.31 -2.41 0.49
CA ASN A 164 1.88 -3.56 -0.30
C ASN A 164 2.96 -4.01 -1.33
N LEU A 165 4.20 -4.19 -0.86
CA LEU A 165 5.37 -4.62 -1.62
C LEU A 165 5.99 -5.88 -1.01
N THR A 166 6.81 -6.61 -1.77
CA THR A 166 7.61 -7.70 -1.20
C THR A 166 8.87 -7.15 -0.54
N ARG A 167 9.31 -7.81 0.54
CA ARG A 167 10.57 -7.50 1.26
C ARG A 167 11.75 -7.31 0.31
N GLU A 168 11.91 -8.23 -0.64
CA GLU A 168 12.98 -8.18 -1.64
C GLU A 168 12.85 -6.98 -2.59
N ARG A 169 11.64 -6.55 -2.92
CA ARG A 169 11.46 -5.36 -3.76
C ARG A 169 11.92 -4.09 -3.05
N ILE A 170 11.72 -4.00 -1.73
CA ILE A 170 12.18 -2.85 -0.94
C ILE A 170 13.71 -2.88 -0.85
N ARG A 171 14.32 -4.03 -0.56
CA ARG A 171 15.80 -4.19 -0.60
C ARG A 171 16.40 -3.71 -1.93
N GLN A 172 15.77 -4.05 -3.06
CA GLN A 172 16.20 -3.57 -4.38
C GLN A 172 16.07 -2.05 -4.54
N VAL A 173 15.00 -1.46 -4.02
CA VAL A 173 14.77 0.00 -4.06
C VAL A 173 15.77 0.72 -3.16
N GLU A 174 16.05 0.20 -1.97
CA GLU A 174 17.03 0.70 -1.01
C GLU A 174 18.45 0.70 -1.62
N VAL A 175 18.94 -0.44 -2.10
CA VAL A 175 20.27 -0.54 -2.75
C VAL A 175 20.37 0.41 -3.94
N LYS A 176 19.30 0.53 -4.75
CA LYS A 176 19.26 1.47 -5.88
C LYS A 176 19.18 2.94 -5.45
N ALA A 177 18.60 3.24 -4.29
CA ALA A 177 18.54 4.59 -3.72
C ALA A 177 19.90 4.98 -3.14
N LEU A 178 20.55 4.09 -2.38
CA LEU A 178 21.89 4.29 -1.84
C LEU A 178 22.91 4.57 -2.95
N ALA A 179 22.95 3.75 -4.00
CA ALA A 179 23.84 3.97 -5.15
C ALA A 179 23.58 5.29 -5.89
N LYS A 180 22.33 5.80 -5.89
CA LYS A 180 22.02 7.13 -6.44
C LYS A 180 22.48 8.25 -5.53
N LEU A 181 22.36 8.10 -4.22
CA LEU A 181 22.80 9.09 -3.24
C LEU A 181 24.33 9.19 -3.20
N GLU A 182 25.03 8.07 -3.37
CA GLU A 182 26.48 8.01 -3.58
C GLU A 182 26.88 8.77 -4.85
N ALA A 183 26.32 8.40 -6.01
CA ALA A 183 26.60 9.12 -7.27
C ALA A 183 26.25 10.63 -7.22
N LEU A 184 25.22 11.03 -6.46
CA LEU A 184 24.90 12.45 -6.24
C LEU A 184 25.91 13.15 -5.33
N LYS A 185 26.44 12.48 -4.30
CA LYS A 185 27.54 13.00 -3.47
C LYS A 185 28.83 13.14 -4.28
N ASP A 186 29.15 12.17 -5.11
CA ASP A 186 30.31 12.23 -6.01
C ASP A 186 30.17 13.38 -7.00
N MET A 187 29.01 13.54 -7.62
CA MET A 187 28.70 14.69 -8.49
C MET A 187 28.75 16.04 -7.75
N MET A 188 28.37 16.09 -6.46
CA MET A 188 28.51 17.28 -5.63
C MET A 188 29.98 17.59 -5.32
N ALA A 189 30.78 16.59 -4.92
CA ALA A 189 32.22 16.77 -4.66
C ALA A 189 33.00 17.15 -5.94
N LEU A 190 32.59 16.63 -7.10
CA LEU A 190 33.13 17.02 -8.40
C LEU A 190 32.73 18.43 -8.82
N ARG A 191 31.59 18.96 -8.35
CA ARG A 191 31.11 20.30 -8.69
C ARG A 191 32.06 21.40 -8.21
N ASP A 192 32.69 21.18 -7.05
CA ASP A 192 33.66 22.12 -6.46
C ASP A 192 34.97 22.25 -7.28
N TYR A 193 35.18 21.36 -8.27
CA TYR A 193 36.29 21.43 -9.23
C TYR A 193 35.86 21.92 -10.63
N VAL A 194 34.59 22.28 -10.81
CA VAL A 194 34.04 22.85 -12.06
C VAL A 194 33.76 24.34 -11.82
N ASP A 195 34.82 25.10 -11.57
CA ASP A 195 34.74 26.54 -11.26
C ASP A 195 34.05 27.35 -12.37
N GLU A 196 34.38 27.07 -13.64
CA GLU A 196 33.73 27.69 -14.80
C GLU A 196 33.58 26.67 -15.94
N GLY A 197 32.41 26.04 -16.01
CA GLY A 197 31.96 25.48 -17.29
C GLY A 197 31.79 26.62 -18.30
N PRO A 198 32.27 26.49 -19.55
CA PRO A 198 32.17 27.60 -20.50
C PRO A 198 30.70 27.98 -20.67
N VAL A 199 30.37 29.24 -20.41
CA VAL A 199 29.10 29.91 -20.78
C VAL A 199 28.96 30.09 -22.30
N GLY A 200 29.51 29.14 -23.06
CA GLY A 200 29.15 28.89 -24.43
C GLY A 200 27.68 28.53 -24.47
N LYS A 201 26.88 29.50 -24.96
CA LYS A 201 25.47 29.34 -25.30
C LYS A 201 25.35 28.14 -26.24
N ARG A 202 25.15 26.94 -25.68
CA ARG A 202 24.68 25.77 -26.42
C ARG A 202 23.26 26.13 -26.87
N ARG A 203 23.17 26.78 -28.03
CA ARG A 203 21.95 26.82 -28.81
C ARG A 203 21.62 25.36 -29.08
N LEU A 204 20.76 24.77 -28.24
CA LEU A 204 19.98 23.64 -28.70
C LEU A 204 19.36 24.09 -30.03
N PRO A 205 19.46 23.30 -31.11
CA PRO A 205 18.74 23.61 -32.32
C PRO A 205 17.28 23.81 -31.93
N VAL A 206 16.79 25.04 -32.11
CA VAL A 206 15.36 25.30 -32.04
C VAL A 206 14.81 24.53 -33.22
N LEU A 207 14.16 23.40 -32.93
CA LEU A 207 13.29 22.77 -33.89
C LEU A 207 12.21 23.82 -34.16
N ALA A 208 12.31 24.48 -35.32
CA ALA A 208 11.22 25.29 -35.81
C ALA A 208 10.00 24.37 -35.80
N GLN A 209 8.94 24.80 -35.11
CA GLN A 209 7.65 24.16 -35.29
C GLN A 209 7.33 24.30 -36.78
N PRO A 210 6.85 23.24 -37.46
CA PRO A 210 6.32 23.42 -38.80
C PRO A 210 5.25 24.51 -38.69
N GLU A 211 5.35 25.51 -39.53
CA GLU A 211 4.33 26.54 -39.62
C GLU A 211 3.05 25.80 -40.01
N GLU A 212 2.01 25.92 -39.19
CA GLU A 212 0.72 25.31 -39.47
C GLU A 212 0.16 26.05 -40.67
N ASP A 213 0.02 25.35 -41.80
CA ASP A 213 -0.50 25.92 -43.04
C ASP A 213 -1.85 26.60 -42.76
N GLU A 214 -1.96 27.88 -43.10
CA GLU A 214 -3.21 28.66 -42.98
C GLU A 214 -4.20 28.22 -44.07
N ASP A 215 -4.70 26.98 -43.97
CA ASP A 215 -5.77 26.49 -44.83
C ASP A 215 -7.11 27.13 -44.41
N GLU A 216 -7.73 27.81 -45.38
CA GLU A 216 -8.94 28.62 -45.24
C GLU A 216 -10.20 27.75 -45.03
N ASP A 217 -10.71 27.66 -43.80
CA ASP A 217 -12.07 27.18 -43.52
C ASP A 217 -13.02 28.37 -43.25
N GLU A 218 -13.62 28.91 -44.32
CA GLU A 218 -14.74 29.87 -44.23
C GLU A 218 -15.97 29.21 -43.59
N VAL A 219 -16.11 29.33 -42.27
CA VAL A 219 -17.39 29.04 -41.59
C VAL A 219 -18.37 30.19 -41.83
N ALA A 220 -19.29 29.99 -42.77
CA ALA A 220 -20.43 30.89 -42.96
C ALA A 220 -21.20 31.04 -41.66
N LEU A 221 -21.33 32.28 -41.18
CA LEU A 221 -22.21 32.64 -40.08
C LEU A 221 -23.60 32.89 -40.67
N ASP A 222 -24.53 31.98 -40.40
CA ASP A 222 -25.96 32.22 -40.67
C ASP A 222 -26.45 33.35 -39.76
N GLU A 223 -26.79 34.50 -40.35
CA GLU A 223 -27.37 35.65 -39.63
C GLU A 223 -28.87 35.41 -39.39
N ASP A 224 -29.23 34.88 -38.22
CA ASP A 224 -30.62 34.87 -37.73
C ASP A 224 -31.08 36.29 -37.37
N GLU A 225 -31.75 36.97 -38.31
CA GLU A 225 -32.38 38.28 -38.10
C GLU A 225 -33.64 38.20 -37.19
N ASP A 226 -33.46 38.19 -35.87
CA ASP A 226 -34.55 38.42 -34.90
C ASP A 226 -35.02 39.90 -34.91
N ALA A 227 -35.75 40.29 -35.96
CA ALA A 227 -36.33 41.62 -36.11
C ALA A 227 -37.58 41.81 -35.22
N ALA A 228 -37.36 42.14 -33.95
CA ALA A 228 -38.43 42.42 -33.00
C ALA A 228 -38.90 43.89 -33.05
N GLY A 229 -39.99 44.13 -33.79
CA GLY A 229 -41.00 45.14 -33.48
C GLY A 229 -40.82 46.55 -34.07
N ASP A 230 -41.87 47.02 -34.74
CA ASP A 230 -42.47 48.29 -34.35
C ASP A 230 -44.00 48.27 -34.55
N ALA A 231 -44.69 49.19 -33.91
CA ALA A 231 -46.15 49.28 -33.85
C ALA A 231 -46.71 50.39 -34.78
N GLU A 232 -47.99 50.75 -34.56
CA GLU A 232 -48.81 51.71 -35.32
C GLU A 232 -49.41 51.12 -36.63
N ALA A 233 -50.69 51.26 -37.02
CA ALA A 233 -51.94 51.88 -36.57
C ALA A 233 -52.58 52.62 -37.78
N GLU A 234 -53.90 52.74 -37.73
CA GLU A 234 -54.79 53.55 -38.61
C GLU A 234 -55.34 52.92 -39.91
N ASP A 235 -56.68 53.02 -40.01
CA ASP A 235 -57.68 52.78 -41.08
C ASP A 235 -57.74 51.45 -41.88
#